data_AF-A0A975SD90-F1
#
_entry.id   AF-A0A975SD90-F1
#
_cell.length_a   1.000
_cell.length_b   1.000
_cell.length_c   1.000
_cell.angle_alpha   90.00
_cell.angle_beta   90.00
_cell.angle_gamma   90.00
#
_symmetry.space_group_name_H-M   'P 1'
#
loop_
_entity.id
_entity.type
_entity.pdbx_description
1 polymer ?
#
loop_
_entity_poly.entity_id
_entity_poly.type
_entity_poly.pdbx_seq_one_letter_code
_entity_poly.pdbx_strand_id
1 'polypeptide(L)'
;MVKRTRIILSLCAGVAAALLTIMHAEFIRSEAAREREEALAAFGGEYVSVVVASRDIDAGEPIDEGNVAMESWLASMLPPAAEQNLHQVLGKTATEPIPKRAVLCPTYFKVSTATIDVPRGMSAVSISTDDEHALGGTLARGDAVDVYVSRNGAADKICSACVADSSCLATGAVDGLSWVTLGVLPEHVQELLIANTQGTISLVRPREGPADQSVAAHERTGAVAIEPVESEHARVEQEAIQQDTAQHSALNQEGSETHE
;
A
#
# COMPACT_ATOMS: atom_id res chain seq x y z
N MET A 1 46.10 -48.26 -75.93
CA MET A 1 44.87 -47.45 -75.94
C MET A 1 44.21 -47.24 -74.56
N VAL A 2 44.43 -48.11 -73.57
CA VAL A 2 43.72 -48.12 -72.25
C VAL A 2 44.00 -46.94 -71.30
N LYS A 3 45.06 -46.14 -71.54
CA LYS A 3 45.42 -44.99 -70.68
C LYS A 3 44.57 -43.74 -70.96
N ARG A 4 44.25 -43.48 -72.24
CA ARG A 4 43.41 -42.33 -72.64
C ARG A 4 41.95 -42.50 -72.20
N THR A 5 41.41 -43.73 -72.31
CA THR A 5 40.04 -44.04 -71.86
C THR A 5 39.87 -43.87 -70.35
N ARG A 6 40.89 -44.17 -69.54
CA ARG A 6 40.84 -43.94 -68.08
C ARG A 6 40.83 -42.46 -67.69
N ILE A 7 41.57 -41.63 -68.41
CA ILE A 7 41.61 -40.17 -68.19
C ILE A 7 40.27 -39.52 -68.55
N ILE A 8 39.67 -39.94 -69.68
CA ILE A 8 38.35 -39.44 -70.10
C ILE A 8 37.27 -39.85 -69.09
N LEU A 9 37.31 -41.09 -68.60
CA LEU A 9 36.35 -41.59 -67.62
C LEU A 9 36.43 -40.83 -66.28
N SER A 10 37.63 -40.52 -65.77
CA SER A 10 37.78 -39.72 -64.55
C SER A 10 37.33 -38.28 -64.74
N LEU A 11 37.53 -37.69 -65.94
CA LEU A 11 37.09 -36.33 -66.24
C LEU A 11 35.57 -36.25 -66.28
N CYS A 12 34.91 -37.20 -66.95
CA CYS A 12 33.45 -37.28 -66.98
C CYS A 12 32.85 -37.48 -65.58
N ALA A 13 33.47 -38.33 -64.74
CA ALA A 13 33.03 -38.55 -63.37
C ALA A 13 33.17 -37.28 -62.51
N GLY A 14 34.26 -36.53 -62.66
CA GLY A 14 34.47 -35.27 -61.94
C GLY A 14 33.47 -34.19 -62.33
N VAL A 15 33.17 -34.06 -63.63
CA VAL A 15 32.15 -33.11 -64.13
C VAL A 15 30.75 -33.50 -63.65
N ALA A 16 30.42 -34.79 -63.67
CA ALA A 16 29.13 -35.27 -63.16
C ALA A 16 28.96 -35.00 -61.66
N ALA A 17 30.01 -35.25 -60.86
CA ALA A 17 30.00 -34.96 -59.42
C ALA A 17 29.84 -33.46 -59.15
N ALA A 18 30.56 -32.59 -59.89
CA ALA A 18 30.43 -31.14 -59.76
C ALA A 18 29.04 -30.62 -60.14
N LEU A 19 28.42 -31.19 -61.18
CA LEU A 19 27.05 -30.82 -61.57
C LEU A 19 26.04 -31.23 -60.49
N LEU A 20 26.20 -32.41 -59.90
CA LEU A 20 25.32 -32.88 -58.81
C LEU A 20 25.44 -32.02 -57.55
N THR A 21 26.65 -31.61 -57.16
CA THR A 21 26.84 -30.74 -56.00
C THR A 21 26.29 -29.34 -56.23
N ILE A 22 26.44 -28.78 -57.43
CA ILE A 22 25.84 -27.48 -57.79
C ILE A 22 24.32 -27.57 -57.74
N MET A 23 23.70 -28.61 -58.33
CA MET A 23 22.25 -28.77 -58.31
C MET A 23 21.70 -28.95 -56.90
N HIS A 24 22.42 -29.67 -56.03
CA HIS A 24 22.05 -29.83 -54.62
C HIS A 24 22.24 -28.54 -53.81
N ALA A 25 23.27 -27.74 -54.12
CA ALA A 25 23.48 -26.44 -53.51
C ALA A 25 22.41 -25.43 -53.92
N GLU A 26 21.92 -25.47 -55.16
CA GLU A 26 20.77 -24.67 -55.60
C GLU A 26 19.46 -25.11 -54.91
N PHE A 27 19.26 -26.43 -54.74
CA PHE A 27 18.10 -26.97 -54.03
C PHE A 27 18.07 -26.51 -52.56
N ILE A 28 19.20 -26.62 -51.83
CA ILE A 28 19.28 -26.19 -50.42
C ILE A 28 19.16 -24.67 -50.27
N ARG A 29 19.72 -23.89 -51.22
CA ARG A 29 19.59 -22.43 -51.19
C ARG A 29 18.16 -21.95 -51.39
N SER A 30 17.33 -22.70 -52.12
CA SER A 30 15.92 -22.38 -52.32
C SER A 30 15.06 -22.54 -51.04
N GLU A 31 15.40 -23.51 -50.19
CA GLU A 31 14.72 -23.73 -48.90
C GLU A 31 15.07 -22.59 -47.91
N ALA A 32 16.35 -22.22 -47.82
CA ALA A 32 16.82 -21.15 -46.93
C ALA A 32 16.34 -19.74 -47.35
N ALA A 33 16.09 -19.52 -48.64
CA ALA A 33 15.52 -18.26 -49.13
C ALA A 33 14.04 -18.12 -48.78
N ARG A 34 13.27 -19.22 -48.83
CA ARG A 34 11.84 -19.22 -48.45
C ARG A 34 11.63 -19.01 -46.95
N GLU A 35 12.42 -19.64 -46.09
CA GLU A 35 12.33 -19.39 -44.63
C GLU A 35 12.66 -17.93 -44.27
N ARG A 36 13.62 -17.34 -44.98
CA ARG A 36 13.97 -15.92 -44.81
C ARG A 36 12.85 -15.01 -45.31
N GLU A 37 12.20 -15.35 -46.42
CA GLU A 37 11.10 -14.58 -47.00
C GLU A 37 9.81 -14.72 -46.17
N GLU A 38 9.53 -15.90 -45.60
CA GLU A 38 8.40 -16.15 -44.70
C GLU A 38 8.60 -15.45 -43.34
N ALA A 39 9.82 -15.45 -42.80
CA ALA A 39 10.15 -14.63 -41.63
C ALA A 39 10.02 -13.13 -41.95
N LEU A 40 10.57 -12.66 -43.07
CA LEU A 40 10.44 -11.26 -43.48
C LEU A 40 9.01 -10.85 -43.80
N ALA A 41 8.16 -11.74 -44.32
CA ALA A 41 6.74 -11.49 -44.56
C ALA A 41 5.96 -11.44 -43.23
N ALA A 42 6.33 -12.25 -42.24
CA ALA A 42 5.79 -12.16 -40.89
C ALA A 42 6.17 -10.85 -40.18
N PHE A 43 7.35 -10.30 -40.47
CA PHE A 43 7.82 -9.01 -39.95
C PHE A 43 7.52 -7.80 -40.86
N GLY A 44 7.07 -8.04 -42.09
CA GLY A 44 6.85 -7.06 -43.16
C GLY A 44 5.38 -6.74 -43.37
N GLY A 45 4.61 -6.74 -42.28
CA GLY A 45 3.24 -6.24 -42.27
C GLY A 45 3.15 -4.72 -42.48
N GLU A 46 1.93 -4.24 -42.62
CA GLU A 46 1.60 -2.82 -42.74
C GLU A 46 2.15 -2.02 -41.54
N TYR A 47 2.89 -0.95 -41.84
CA TYR A 47 3.39 -0.01 -40.84
C TYR A 47 2.36 1.10 -40.62
N VAL A 48 2.01 1.33 -39.37
CA VAL A 48 1.07 2.39 -38.97
C VAL A 48 1.81 3.36 -38.06
N SER A 49 1.60 4.66 -38.29
CA SER A 49 2.14 5.69 -37.42
C SER A 49 1.30 5.79 -36.16
N VAL A 50 1.95 5.69 -35.00
CA VAL A 50 1.28 5.68 -33.69
C VAL A 50 1.97 6.65 -32.76
N VAL A 51 1.20 7.16 -31.80
CA VAL A 51 1.73 8.07 -30.79
C VAL A 51 2.35 7.26 -29.66
N VAL A 52 3.61 7.54 -29.36
CA VAL A 52 4.37 6.93 -28.26
C VAL A 52 4.85 7.98 -27.28
N ALA A 53 5.06 7.59 -26.03
CA ALA A 53 5.68 8.44 -25.02
C ALA A 53 7.18 8.64 -25.32
N SER A 54 7.65 9.89 -25.40
CA SER A 54 9.06 10.22 -25.67
C SER A 54 9.95 10.01 -24.43
N ARG A 55 9.36 10.17 -23.24
CA ARG A 55 9.94 9.93 -21.92
C ARG A 55 8.93 9.25 -20.99
N ASP A 56 9.35 8.94 -19.78
CA ASP A 56 8.43 8.52 -18.72
C ASP A 56 7.52 9.70 -18.35
N ILE A 57 6.22 9.42 -18.25
CA ILE A 57 5.16 10.38 -17.90
C ILE A 57 4.51 9.89 -16.62
N ASP A 58 4.49 10.74 -15.60
CA ASP A 58 3.90 10.40 -14.31
C ASP A 58 2.36 10.50 -14.34
N ALA A 59 1.71 9.78 -13.42
CA ALA A 59 0.27 9.91 -13.23
C ALA A 59 -0.09 11.36 -12.82
N GLY A 60 -1.14 11.91 -13.42
CA GLY A 60 -1.57 13.29 -13.23
C GLY A 60 -0.89 14.31 -14.16
N GLU A 61 0.14 13.92 -14.92
CA GLU A 61 0.81 14.80 -15.86
C GLU A 61 -0.03 15.02 -17.14
N PRO A 62 -0.17 16.26 -17.65
CA PRO A 62 -0.81 16.50 -18.94
C PRO A 62 0.08 16.05 -20.11
N ILE A 63 -0.54 15.51 -21.15
CA ILE A 63 0.12 15.15 -22.40
C ILE A 63 0.30 16.40 -23.27
N ASP A 64 1.55 16.70 -23.61
CA ASP A 64 1.96 17.84 -24.43
C ASP A 64 2.85 17.38 -25.59
N GLU A 65 3.23 18.30 -26.48
CA GLU A 65 4.11 17.96 -27.63
C GLU A 65 5.54 17.59 -27.20
N GLY A 66 5.93 17.85 -25.95
CA GLY A 66 7.26 17.55 -25.42
C GLY A 66 7.38 16.10 -24.91
N ASN A 67 6.29 15.53 -24.39
CA ASN A 67 6.27 14.19 -23.81
C ASN A 67 5.80 13.07 -24.77
N VAL A 68 5.45 13.40 -26.01
CA VAL A 68 5.02 12.43 -27.04
C VAL A 68 5.82 12.52 -28.34
N ALA A 69 5.84 11.44 -29.10
CA ALA A 69 6.42 11.38 -30.44
C ALA A 69 5.59 10.46 -31.35
N MET A 70 5.67 10.69 -32.66
CA MET A 70 5.12 9.78 -33.66
C MET A 70 6.19 8.78 -34.07
N GLU A 71 5.96 7.49 -33.84
CA GLU A 71 6.83 6.42 -34.31
C GLU A 71 6.07 5.49 -35.27
N SER A 72 6.77 4.96 -36.27
CA SER A 72 6.22 3.95 -37.17
C SER A 72 6.27 2.58 -36.50
N TRP A 73 5.13 1.93 -36.36
CA TRP A 73 4.99 0.64 -35.69
C TRP A 73 4.38 -0.40 -36.62
N LEU A 74 4.65 -1.68 -36.35
CA LEU A 74 4.08 -2.76 -37.12
C LEU A 74 2.63 -3.02 -36.66
N ALA A 75 1.67 -3.05 -37.58
CA ALA A 75 0.26 -3.23 -37.23
C ALA A 75 -0.01 -4.51 -36.42
N SER A 76 0.78 -5.57 -36.63
CA SER A 76 0.67 -6.84 -35.89
C SER A 76 1.15 -6.77 -34.43
N MET A 77 1.94 -5.74 -34.07
CA MET A 77 2.52 -5.55 -32.74
C MET A 77 1.84 -4.41 -31.96
N LEU A 78 0.72 -3.90 -32.48
CA LEU A 78 0.05 -2.76 -31.91
C LEU A 78 -0.96 -3.20 -30.83
N PRO A 79 -0.92 -2.61 -29.63
CA PRO A 79 -1.97 -2.83 -28.64
C PRO A 79 -3.34 -2.43 -29.20
N PRO A 80 -4.43 -3.11 -28.78
CA PRO A 80 -5.77 -2.75 -29.20
C PRO A 80 -6.08 -1.29 -28.79
N ALA A 81 -6.61 -0.52 -29.75
CA ALA A 81 -6.95 0.90 -29.60
C ALA A 81 -5.78 1.88 -29.41
N ALA A 82 -4.60 1.59 -29.95
CA ALA A 82 -3.52 2.58 -30.01
C ALA A 82 -3.92 3.85 -30.78
N GLU A 83 -3.51 5.00 -30.25
CA GLU A 83 -3.78 6.31 -30.83
C GLU A 83 -2.83 6.58 -32.01
N GLN A 84 -3.40 6.95 -33.16
CA GLN A 84 -2.67 7.22 -34.40
C GLN A 84 -2.53 8.72 -34.70
N ASN A 85 -3.20 9.57 -33.92
CA ASN A 85 -3.26 11.01 -34.15
C ASN A 85 -2.84 11.78 -32.91
N LEU A 86 -1.87 12.67 -33.08
CA LEU A 86 -1.34 13.51 -32.01
C LEU A 86 -2.42 14.37 -31.35
N HIS A 87 -3.28 15.00 -32.15
CA HIS A 87 -4.37 15.84 -31.65
C HIS A 87 -5.38 15.11 -30.75
N GLN A 88 -5.47 13.78 -30.85
CA GLN A 88 -6.38 13.01 -30.01
C GLN A 88 -5.82 12.76 -28.61
N VAL A 89 -4.50 12.91 -28.40
CA VAL A 89 -3.86 12.70 -27.10
C VAL A 89 -3.48 14.01 -26.39
N LEU A 90 -3.19 15.07 -27.15
CA LEU A 90 -2.77 16.35 -26.60
C LEU A 90 -3.84 16.95 -25.67
N GLY A 91 -3.41 17.40 -24.49
CA GLY A 91 -4.28 17.99 -23.47
C GLY A 91 -5.03 16.98 -22.60
N LYS A 92 -4.91 15.68 -22.86
CA LYS A 92 -5.39 14.65 -21.92
C LYS A 92 -4.42 14.52 -20.75
N THR A 93 -4.91 14.09 -19.60
CA THR A 93 -4.09 13.84 -18.41
C THR A 93 -3.89 12.33 -18.27
N ALA A 94 -2.65 11.89 -18.08
CA ALA A 94 -2.36 10.49 -17.79
C ALA A 94 -2.93 10.13 -16.41
N THR A 95 -3.74 9.09 -16.32
CA THR A 95 -4.28 8.60 -15.03
C THR A 95 -3.36 7.59 -14.35
N GLU A 96 -2.44 7.00 -15.11
CA GLU A 96 -1.47 6.00 -14.69
C GLU A 96 -0.08 6.38 -15.20
N PRO A 97 1.01 5.93 -14.56
CA PRO A 97 2.36 6.17 -15.06
C PRO A 97 2.58 5.48 -16.41
N ILE A 98 3.07 6.22 -17.39
CA ILE A 98 3.33 5.74 -18.75
C ILE A 98 4.84 5.67 -18.96
N PRO A 99 5.41 4.47 -19.19
CA PRO A 99 6.84 4.34 -19.41
C PRO A 99 7.25 4.85 -20.79
N LYS A 100 8.52 5.23 -20.92
CA LYS A 100 9.13 5.65 -22.17
C LYS A 100 8.93 4.62 -23.28
N ARG A 101 8.62 5.10 -24.49
CA ARG A 101 8.29 4.31 -25.70
C ARG A 101 7.01 3.47 -25.59
N ALA A 102 6.20 3.63 -24.55
CA ALA A 102 4.88 3.02 -24.52
C ALA A 102 3.96 3.66 -25.58
N VAL A 103 3.14 2.82 -26.21
CA VAL A 103 2.12 3.26 -27.16
C VAL A 103 0.94 3.83 -26.39
N LEU A 104 0.54 5.06 -26.71
CA LEU A 104 -0.58 5.72 -26.04
C LEU A 104 -1.90 5.10 -26.48
N CYS A 105 -2.71 4.74 -25.50
CA CYS A 105 -4.02 4.14 -25.67
C CYS A 105 -5.03 4.95 -24.85
N PRO A 106 -6.31 5.04 -25.27
CA PRO A 106 -7.37 5.73 -24.54
C PRO A 106 -7.50 5.32 -23.07
N THR A 107 -7.12 4.08 -22.74
CA THR A 107 -7.14 3.54 -21.38
C THR A 107 -6.29 4.35 -20.42
N TYR A 108 -5.12 4.86 -20.85
CA TYR A 108 -4.25 5.68 -20.00
C TYR A 108 -4.84 7.06 -19.66
N PHE A 109 -5.91 7.46 -20.33
CA PHE A 109 -6.58 8.74 -20.12
C PHE A 109 -7.99 8.59 -19.55
N LYS A 110 -8.44 7.35 -19.34
CA LYS A 110 -9.76 7.12 -18.76
C LYS A 110 -9.69 7.48 -17.30
N VAL A 111 -10.32 8.60 -16.96
CA VAL A 111 -10.67 8.91 -15.58
C VAL A 111 -11.57 7.77 -15.10
N SER A 112 -11.00 6.84 -14.35
CA SER A 112 -11.76 5.87 -13.60
C SER A 112 -12.53 6.66 -12.56
N THR A 113 -13.74 7.09 -12.91
CA THR A 113 -14.73 7.56 -11.95
C THR A 113 -15.18 6.31 -11.21
N ALA A 114 -14.33 5.87 -10.26
CA ALA A 114 -14.74 4.88 -9.31
C ALA A 114 -16.06 5.36 -8.71
N THR A 115 -17.14 4.65 -9.02
CA THR A 115 -18.43 4.94 -8.41
C THR A 115 -18.24 4.65 -6.93
N ILE A 116 -18.23 5.71 -6.12
CA ILE A 116 -18.11 5.58 -4.67
C ILE A 116 -19.33 4.79 -4.20
N ASP A 117 -19.09 3.56 -3.77
CA ASP A 117 -20.14 2.67 -3.28
C ASP A 117 -20.38 2.96 -1.80
N VAL A 118 -21.51 3.63 -1.53
CA VAL A 118 -21.91 3.98 -0.16
C VAL A 118 -23.05 3.04 0.24
N PRO A 119 -22.92 2.31 1.36
CA PRO A 119 -23.99 1.45 1.83
C PRO A 119 -25.32 2.19 2.00
N ARG A 120 -26.43 1.51 1.70
CA ARG A 120 -27.77 2.10 1.81
C ARG A 120 -28.03 2.58 3.24
N GLY A 121 -28.53 3.81 3.37
CA GLY A 121 -28.83 4.42 4.67
C GLY A 121 -27.63 5.08 5.35
N MET A 122 -26.46 5.10 4.70
CA MET A 122 -25.29 5.87 5.13
C MET A 122 -25.07 7.07 4.21
N SER A 123 -24.38 8.09 4.74
CA SER A 123 -23.92 9.28 4.03
C SER A 123 -22.42 9.18 3.79
N ALA A 124 -21.95 9.55 2.60
CA ALA A 124 -20.52 9.69 2.32
C ALA A 124 -19.98 11.00 2.88
N VAL A 125 -18.94 10.92 3.70
CA VAL A 125 -18.23 12.07 4.26
C VAL A 125 -16.74 11.93 3.94
N SER A 126 -16.19 12.92 3.24
CA SER A 126 -14.75 13.00 2.97
C SER A 126 -14.05 13.74 4.11
N ILE A 127 -13.05 13.11 4.70
CA ILE A 127 -12.22 13.68 5.76
C ILE A 127 -10.76 13.78 5.30
N SER A 128 -10.04 14.78 5.80
CA SER A 128 -8.61 14.91 5.56
C SER A 128 -7.87 14.02 6.54
N THR A 129 -6.96 13.18 6.06
CA THR A 129 -6.29 12.19 6.89
C THR A 129 -5.01 11.73 6.22
N ASP A 130 -3.99 11.46 7.03
CA ASP A 130 -2.68 10.97 6.62
C ASP A 130 -2.52 9.45 6.87
N ASP A 131 -1.41 8.87 6.41
CA ASP A 131 -1.13 7.44 6.56
C ASP A 131 -1.03 7.01 8.04
N GLU A 132 -0.49 7.86 8.91
CA GLU A 132 -0.25 7.55 10.34
C GLU A 132 -1.58 7.37 11.09
N HIS A 133 -2.58 8.17 10.74
CA HIS A 133 -3.90 8.13 11.33
C HIS A 133 -4.89 7.22 10.58
N ALA A 134 -4.45 6.53 9.52
CA ALA A 134 -5.30 5.72 8.64
C ALA A 134 -4.85 4.27 8.47
N LEU A 135 -4.46 3.62 9.56
CA LEU A 135 -4.00 2.22 9.52
C LEU A 135 -2.80 2.02 8.57
N GLY A 136 -1.88 3.00 8.54
CA GLY A 136 -0.68 2.95 7.69
C GLY A 136 -0.98 3.05 6.19
N GLY A 137 -2.07 3.71 5.81
CA GLY A 137 -2.48 3.90 4.41
C GLY A 137 -3.10 2.66 3.75
N THR A 138 -3.25 1.54 4.48
CA THR A 138 -3.73 0.25 3.92
C THR A 138 -5.25 0.07 3.97
N LEU A 139 -5.99 1.08 3.54
CA LEU A 139 -7.45 1.05 3.52
C LEU A 139 -7.97 0.45 2.20
N ALA A 140 -8.89 -0.52 2.31
CA ALA A 140 -9.64 -1.06 1.17
C ALA A 140 -11.09 -0.57 1.19
N ARG A 141 -11.75 -0.53 0.01
CA ARG A 141 -13.19 -0.24 -0.06
C ARG A 141 -13.98 -1.33 0.65
N GLY A 142 -14.91 -0.93 1.50
CA GLY A 142 -15.72 -1.81 2.33
C GLY A 142 -15.12 -2.14 3.70
N ASP A 143 -13.89 -1.70 4.01
CA ASP A 143 -13.30 -1.92 5.34
C ASP A 143 -14.15 -1.22 6.42
N ALA A 144 -14.49 -1.98 7.45
CA ALA A 144 -15.10 -1.43 8.66
C ALA A 144 -14.01 -0.71 9.48
N VAL A 145 -14.29 0.52 9.91
CA VAL A 145 -13.40 1.35 10.71
C VAL A 145 -14.16 2.04 11.83
N ASP A 146 -13.54 2.16 12.99
CA ASP A 146 -13.98 3.03 14.07
C ASP A 146 -13.25 4.37 13.97
N VAL A 147 -14.01 5.45 14.04
CA VAL A 147 -13.49 6.81 13.92
C VAL A 147 -13.31 7.40 15.31
N TYR A 148 -12.08 7.73 15.64
CA TYR A 148 -11.70 8.41 16.88
C TYR A 148 -11.29 9.85 16.59
N VAL A 149 -11.56 10.74 17.54
CA VAL A 149 -11.01 12.10 17.55
C VAL A 149 -10.09 12.27 18.73
N SER A 150 -8.88 12.76 18.46
CA SER A 150 -7.95 13.17 19.49
C SER A 150 -8.08 14.68 19.74
N ARG A 151 -8.46 15.06 20.97
CA ARG A 151 -8.55 16.45 21.42
C ARG A 151 -8.02 16.56 22.84
N ASN A 152 -7.17 17.56 23.10
CA ASN A 152 -6.66 17.86 24.45
C ASN A 152 -5.98 16.67 25.15
N GLY A 153 -5.39 15.73 24.38
CA GLY A 153 -4.72 14.54 24.93
C GLY A 153 -5.65 13.38 25.29
N ALA A 154 -6.96 13.48 25.02
CA ALA A 154 -7.91 12.37 25.12
C ALA A 154 -8.40 11.96 23.72
N ALA A 155 -8.62 10.67 23.53
CA ALA A 155 -9.17 10.11 22.30
C ALA A 155 -10.56 9.52 22.57
N ASP A 156 -11.58 10.10 21.93
CA ASP A 156 -12.97 9.67 22.07
C ASP A 156 -13.44 9.01 20.77
N LYS A 157 -14.19 7.91 20.87
CA LYS A 157 -14.81 7.25 19.73
C LYS A 157 -16.05 8.04 19.30
N ILE A 158 -16.11 8.46 18.04
CA ILE A 158 -17.27 9.14 17.46
C ILE A 158 -18.28 8.11 16.95
N CYS A 159 -17.86 7.27 15.99
CA CYS A 159 -18.77 6.35 15.32
C CYS A 159 -18.03 5.18 14.66
N SER A 160 -18.78 4.16 14.24
CA SER A 160 -18.31 3.12 13.33
C SER A 160 -18.74 3.49 11.91
N ALA A 161 -17.83 3.36 10.96
CA ALA A 161 -18.00 3.73 9.56
C ALA A 161 -17.44 2.63 8.64
N CYS A 162 -17.76 2.73 7.35
CA CYS A 162 -17.14 1.90 6.33
C CYS A 162 -16.34 2.77 5.35
N VAL A 163 -15.18 2.32 4.90
CA VAL A 163 -14.40 3.02 3.89
C VAL A 163 -15.10 2.89 2.54
N ALA A 164 -15.57 4.00 1.98
CA ALA A 164 -16.18 4.03 0.65
C ALA A 164 -15.11 4.27 -0.43
N ASP A 165 -14.16 5.16 -0.18
CA ASP A 165 -13.01 5.39 -1.07
C ASP A 165 -11.85 6.09 -0.34
N SER A 166 -10.67 6.13 -0.97
CA SER A 166 -9.51 6.86 -0.45
C SER A 166 -8.62 7.42 -1.56
N SER A 167 -7.76 8.40 -1.25
CA SER A 167 -6.85 8.97 -2.26
C SER A 167 -5.90 7.92 -2.86
N CYS A 168 -5.45 6.97 -2.04
CA CYS A 168 -4.61 5.86 -2.50
C CYS A 168 -5.36 4.97 -3.50
N LEU A 169 -6.65 4.71 -3.26
CA LEU A 169 -7.48 3.86 -4.12
C LEU A 169 -7.96 4.57 -5.39
N ALA A 170 -8.12 5.90 -5.34
CA ALA A 170 -8.63 6.69 -6.46
C ALA A 170 -7.55 7.02 -7.50
N THR A 171 -6.35 7.37 -7.07
CA THR A 171 -5.28 7.88 -7.97
C THR A 171 -3.97 7.13 -7.86
N GLY A 172 -3.90 6.03 -7.09
CA GLY A 172 -2.64 5.30 -6.87
C GLY A 172 -1.60 6.17 -6.16
N ALA A 173 -2.03 6.91 -5.13
CA ALA A 173 -1.34 8.04 -4.52
C ALA A 173 0.19 7.89 -4.45
N VAL A 174 0.89 8.77 -5.17
CA VAL A 174 2.35 8.91 -5.16
C VAL A 174 2.87 9.65 -3.91
N ASP A 175 2.04 10.51 -3.31
CA ASP A 175 2.38 11.35 -2.14
C ASP A 175 1.75 10.85 -0.82
N GLY A 176 1.30 9.58 -0.77
CA GLY A 176 0.64 9.00 0.40
C GLY A 176 -0.84 9.38 0.53
N LEU A 177 -1.48 8.89 1.60
CA LEU A 177 -2.90 9.17 1.84
C LEU A 177 -3.12 10.64 2.24
N SER A 178 -4.10 11.29 1.60
CA SER A 178 -4.50 12.68 1.90
C SER A 178 -5.95 12.81 2.33
N TRP A 179 -6.81 11.91 1.85
CA TRP A 179 -8.22 11.91 2.19
C TRP A 179 -8.80 10.49 2.20
N VAL A 180 -9.84 10.33 3.00
CA VAL A 180 -10.66 9.11 3.06
C VAL A 180 -12.13 9.51 3.01
N THR A 181 -12.89 8.85 2.15
CA THR A 181 -14.35 8.96 2.12
C THR A 181 -14.95 7.81 2.90
N LEU A 182 -15.69 8.14 3.96
CA LEU A 182 -16.33 7.19 4.86
C LEU A 182 -17.85 7.19 4.64
N GLY A 183 -18.45 6.01 4.61
CA GLY A 183 -19.89 5.81 4.78
C GLY A 183 -20.23 5.82 6.27
N VAL A 184 -20.97 6.83 6.70
CA VAL A 184 -21.32 7.07 8.11
C VAL A 184 -22.84 7.17 8.25
N LEU A 185 -23.39 6.72 9.38
CA LEU A 185 -24.80 6.94 9.68
C LEU A 185 -25.12 8.45 9.74
N PRO A 186 -26.26 8.90 9.19
CA PRO A 186 -26.59 10.32 9.05
C PRO A 186 -26.61 11.08 10.39
N GLU A 187 -26.89 10.40 11.49
CA GLU A 187 -26.88 10.96 12.85
C GLU A 187 -25.50 11.38 13.36
N HIS A 188 -24.41 10.77 12.87
CA HIS A 188 -23.03 11.07 13.30
C HIS A 188 -22.30 12.02 12.33
N VAL A 189 -22.91 12.39 11.19
CA VAL A 189 -22.28 13.25 10.16
C VAL A 189 -21.90 14.61 10.73
N GLN A 190 -22.79 15.23 11.51
CA GLN A 190 -22.54 16.56 12.08
C GLN A 190 -21.35 16.53 13.04
N GLU A 191 -21.31 15.56 13.94
CA GLU A 191 -20.23 15.41 14.92
C GLU A 191 -18.89 15.13 14.24
N LEU A 192 -18.89 14.27 13.22
CA LEU A 192 -17.68 13.95 12.45
C LEU A 192 -17.12 15.18 11.72
N LEU A 193 -17.98 16.00 11.11
CA LEU A 193 -17.53 17.22 10.43
C LEU A 193 -16.95 18.25 11.43
N ILE A 194 -17.56 18.38 12.60
CA ILE A 194 -17.03 19.24 13.67
C ILE A 194 -15.67 18.71 14.13
N ALA A 195 -15.55 17.40 14.35
CA ALA A 195 -14.30 16.76 14.75
C ALA A 195 -13.18 16.97 13.73
N ASN A 196 -13.46 16.82 12.43
CA ASN A 196 -12.51 17.03 11.34
C ASN A 196 -11.94 18.47 11.33
N THR A 197 -12.69 19.45 11.81
CA THR A 197 -12.22 20.85 11.89
C THR A 197 -11.49 21.20 13.19
N GLN A 198 -11.69 20.44 14.26
CA GLN A 198 -11.27 20.82 15.62
C GLN A 198 -10.22 19.88 16.24
N GLY A 199 -9.91 18.75 15.61
CA GLY A 199 -8.95 17.79 16.12
C GLY A 199 -8.44 16.86 15.03
N THR A 200 -7.55 15.96 15.43
CA THR A 200 -7.00 14.93 14.54
C THR A 200 -7.90 13.71 14.57
N ILE A 201 -8.36 13.27 13.40
CA ILE A 201 -9.14 12.04 13.27
C ILE A 201 -8.19 10.86 13.14
N SER A 202 -8.48 9.75 13.82
CA SER A 202 -7.75 8.49 13.67
C SER A 202 -8.72 7.35 13.38
N LEU A 203 -8.38 6.54 12.38
CA LEU A 203 -9.14 5.37 11.97
C LEU A 203 -8.53 4.13 12.61
N VAL A 204 -9.39 3.36 13.27
CA VAL A 204 -9.00 2.12 13.97
C VAL A 204 -9.83 0.97 13.42
N ARG A 205 -9.23 -0.19 13.17
CA ARG A 205 -10.01 -1.37 12.76
C ARG A 205 -10.83 -1.89 13.96
N PRO A 206 -12.16 -1.97 13.87
CA PRO A 206 -13.00 -2.49 14.94
C PRO A 206 -12.67 -3.97 15.19
N ARG A 207 -12.82 -4.39 16.44
CA ARG A 207 -12.68 -5.79 16.81
C ARG A 207 -13.88 -6.59 16.30
N GLU A 208 -13.65 -7.62 15.48
CA GLU A 208 -14.67 -8.67 15.25
C GLU A 208 -14.92 -9.41 16.58
N GLY A 209 -16.17 -9.44 17.05
CA GLY A 209 -16.52 -9.87 18.41
C GLY A 209 -16.38 -11.38 18.70
N PRO A 210 -16.93 -11.88 19.82
CA PRO A 210 -16.80 -11.37 21.18
C PRO A 210 -15.50 -11.89 21.85
N ALA A 211 -14.99 -11.15 22.83
CA ALA A 211 -13.95 -11.64 23.71
C ALA A 211 -14.54 -12.65 24.72
N ASP A 212 -14.46 -13.95 24.43
CA ASP A 212 -14.56 -14.97 25.48
C ASP A 212 -13.25 -15.74 25.58
N GLN A 213 -12.34 -15.20 26.38
CA GLN A 213 -11.38 -16.01 27.13
C GLN A 213 -11.25 -15.39 28.51
N SER A 214 -11.88 -16.05 29.48
CA SER A 214 -11.61 -15.94 30.89
C SER A 214 -10.10 -15.92 31.17
N VAL A 215 -9.58 -14.77 31.59
CA VAL A 215 -8.41 -14.72 32.47
C VAL A 215 -8.80 -13.95 33.72
N ALA A 216 -9.77 -14.53 34.44
CA ALA A 216 -9.90 -14.39 35.88
C ALA A 216 -9.85 -15.80 36.47
N ALA A 217 -8.63 -16.32 36.64
CA ALA A 217 -8.34 -17.47 37.50
C ALA A 217 -6.85 -17.49 37.88
N HIS A 218 -6.44 -16.51 38.70
CA HIS A 218 -5.37 -16.76 39.67
C HIS A 218 -5.72 -16.16 41.02
N GLU A 219 -6.88 -16.53 41.59
CA GLU A 219 -7.05 -16.58 43.04
C GLU A 219 -7.92 -17.79 43.45
N ARG A 220 -7.26 -18.82 43.97
CA ARG A 220 -7.67 -19.66 45.11
C ARG A 220 -6.39 -20.05 45.83
N THR A 221 -6.27 -20.11 47.15
CA THR A 221 -7.08 -19.73 48.30
C THR A 221 -6.13 -19.98 49.46
N GLY A 222 -5.98 -19.00 50.35
CA GLY A 222 -5.28 -19.13 51.61
C GLY A 222 -5.99 -18.28 52.66
N ALA A 223 -7.11 -18.82 53.16
CA ALA A 223 -7.70 -18.64 54.50
C ALA A 223 -7.72 -17.21 55.13
N VAL A 224 -8.91 -16.56 55.18
CA VAL A 224 -9.81 -16.40 56.37
C VAL A 224 -9.36 -15.25 57.29
N ALA A 225 -9.91 -14.03 57.12
CA ALA A 225 -11.09 -13.45 57.80
C ALA A 225 -10.75 -12.93 59.23
N ILE A 226 -11.26 -11.82 59.79
CA ILE A 226 -12.53 -11.09 59.65
C ILE A 226 -12.29 -9.64 60.16
N GLU A 227 -12.95 -8.67 59.51
CA GLU A 227 -13.30 -7.28 59.92
C GLU A 227 -13.89 -7.15 61.36
N PRO A 228 -14.14 -5.96 62.00
CA PRO A 228 -14.72 -4.74 61.40
C PRO A 228 -14.49 -3.33 62.04
N VAL A 229 -14.88 -2.32 61.26
CA VAL A 229 -15.64 -1.06 61.53
C VAL A 229 -15.44 -0.25 62.83
N GLU A 230 -15.14 1.03 62.60
CA GLU A 230 -15.23 2.28 63.40
C GLU A 230 -15.86 2.26 64.81
N SER A 231 -15.19 2.91 65.77
CA SER A 231 -15.85 3.79 66.75
C SER A 231 -14.91 4.87 67.29
N GLU A 232 -15.41 6.10 67.28
CA GLU A 232 -14.94 7.29 67.99
C GLU A 232 -14.75 7.09 69.52
N HIS A 233 -13.80 7.88 70.07
CA HIS A 233 -13.74 8.43 71.43
C HIS A 233 -13.14 7.63 72.62
N ALA A 234 -12.47 8.42 73.49
CA ALA A 234 -11.82 8.14 74.80
C ALA A 234 -10.36 7.65 74.72
N ARG A 235 -9.31 8.35 75.17
CA ARG A 235 -9.13 9.46 76.14
C ARG A 235 -9.80 9.27 77.49
N VAL A 236 -9.54 8.14 78.14
CA VAL A 236 -9.32 7.97 79.59
C VAL A 236 -8.45 6.69 79.64
N GLU A 237 -7.16 6.75 79.98
CA GLU A 237 -6.69 6.52 81.35
C GLU A 237 -5.25 7.05 81.46
N GLN A 238 -5.13 8.30 81.88
CA GLN A 238 -3.95 8.79 82.59
C GLN A 238 -3.98 8.13 83.97
N GLU A 239 -3.34 6.97 84.15
CA GLU A 239 -3.00 6.46 85.49
C GLU A 239 -2.13 5.20 85.34
N ALA A 240 -0.81 5.36 85.17
CA ALA A 240 0.16 4.31 85.55
C ALA A 240 1.62 4.72 85.35
N ILE A 241 1.96 5.48 84.29
CA ILE A 241 3.38 5.58 83.88
C ILE A 241 4.15 6.68 84.64
N GLN A 242 3.46 7.51 85.44
CA GLN A 242 4.09 8.62 86.14
C GLN A 242 4.75 8.23 87.49
N GLN A 243 4.66 6.97 87.91
CA GLN A 243 5.26 6.51 89.17
C GLN A 243 6.66 5.90 89.02
N ASP A 244 7.12 5.55 87.81
CA ASP A 244 8.37 4.79 87.65
C ASP A 244 9.60 5.65 87.30
N THR A 245 9.43 6.91 86.89
CA THR A 245 10.58 7.80 86.56
C THR A 245 11.05 8.65 87.75
N ALA A 246 10.27 8.76 88.82
CA ALA A 246 10.63 9.63 89.96
C ALA A 246 11.59 8.99 90.97
N GLN A 247 11.82 7.67 90.93
CA GLN A 247 12.69 6.99 91.91
C GLN A 247 14.16 6.87 91.49
N HIS A 248 14.51 7.11 90.22
CA HIS A 248 15.91 6.95 89.77
C HIS A 248 16.77 8.23 89.87
N SER A 249 16.19 9.40 90.17
CA SER A 249 16.95 10.67 90.26
C SER A 249 17.36 11.09 91.67
N ALA A 250 17.01 10.35 92.71
CA ALA A 250 17.31 10.72 94.10
C ALA A 250 18.46 9.93 94.76
N LEU A 251 19.26 9.18 94.00
CA LEU A 251 20.40 8.41 94.56
C LEU A 251 21.76 8.77 93.94
N ASN A 252 21.88 9.90 93.23
CA ASN A 252 23.15 10.35 92.65
C ASN A 252 23.54 11.78 93.06
N GLN A 253 22.91 12.32 94.10
CA GLN A 253 23.44 13.44 94.89
C GLN A 253 23.92 12.87 96.22
N GLU A 254 25.15 12.37 96.27
CA GLU A 254 25.98 12.32 97.49
C GLU A 254 27.34 11.71 97.12
N GLY A 255 28.31 12.57 96.81
CA GLY A 255 29.68 12.13 96.53
C GLY A 255 30.59 13.21 95.96
N SER A 256 31.15 14.04 96.85
CA SER A 256 32.36 14.89 96.71
C SER A 256 32.33 15.94 95.59
N GLU A 257 32.21 17.25 95.81
CA GLU A 257 32.81 18.11 96.84
C GLU A 257 34.35 18.17 96.78
N THR A 258 34.85 19.40 96.57
CA THR A 258 36.14 20.01 96.97
C THR A 258 37.33 20.13 95.99
N HIS A 259 37.81 21.39 95.95
CA HIS A 259 39.13 21.93 95.55
C HIS A 259 39.56 21.81 94.09
N GLU A 260 40.05 22.85 93.41
CA GLU A 260 40.71 24.10 93.79
C GLU A 260 40.53 25.15 92.66
#